data_AF-A0AA43A748-F1
#
_entry.id   AF-A0AA43A748-F1
#
_cell.length_a   1.000
_cell.length_b   1.000
_cell.length_c   1.000
_cell.angle_alpha   90.00
_cell.angle_beta   90.00
_cell.angle_gamma   90.00
#
_symmetry.space_group_name_H-M   'P 1'
#
loop_
_entity.id
_entity.type
_entity.pdbx_description
1 polymer ?
#
loop_
_entity_poly.entity_id
_entity_poly.type
_entity_poly.pdbx_seq_one_letter_code
_entity_poly.pdbx_strand_id
1 'polypeptide(L)'
;YTVLRQIAAEELGLPYEDVDITRPDTDVHPHSLGALASRVTYVAGNAVKRAAAEAHKQLMAAAAEQFKKPVEDLTIINGQIGPRKGGETEFKPVSAIVRANIYKRNGEAIVGVGNWDNPSEFPDHSRYGNESGAYNFAAQAVEVEVDRGTGQVQLKEISAVVDCGTVIHPSAAQGQVEGAVTQGIGLAMIEYFDWHNGTPTDPQFIDYPLPSADFVPKIHVGFADSYEPSGPFGAKGLGEIGLDAIPAAIANAIADAVGVRIHELPITAEKIHRALHPDLYADEPKTPPAAPKSSVWTRVSTTGKPSGTRPFKPELLIPQTLDEAIGLYAAGETAIVSGGMSHAIRRERGGYPQAKRLLYTGRIPELLRVGIDSKGTLRAGSAVNQQTLHQLSGLRKGWQAVAEALDAAGHVRVRRMTTVGGCVGPLIGGFDLPVALLGVNARVTVASVKGQRTLSLAEAFEQRFGKDDIVVAIEADALPARSGTAFQKFMLRGVLETPTVNAAACVTLDANGNCTAAHLVVGSVSWKPITLNLDQLKGKVFDEAAIRAAVKPVRDLAQPMANVRGSAMYKRNMAVEIGTRVLLSAWQRAAK
;
A
#
# COMPACT_ATOMS: atom_id res chain seq x y z
N TYR A 1 2.69 26.33 -10.30
CA TYR A 1 2.46 27.78 -10.45
C TYR A 1 3.17 28.61 -9.39
N THR A 2 3.23 28.19 -8.13
CA THR A 2 4.00 28.86 -7.05
C THR A 2 5.43 29.26 -7.45
N VAL A 3 6.20 28.34 -8.04
CA VAL A 3 7.58 28.60 -8.50
C VAL A 3 7.65 29.71 -9.55
N LEU A 4 6.74 29.71 -10.53
CA LEU A 4 6.69 30.76 -11.56
C LEU A 4 6.36 32.13 -10.96
N ARG A 5 5.46 32.17 -9.98
CA ARG A 5 5.11 33.38 -9.24
C ARG A 5 6.30 33.91 -8.42
N GLN A 6 7.06 33.03 -7.76
CA GLN A 6 8.30 33.42 -7.06
C GLN A 6 9.35 33.97 -8.03
N ILE A 7 9.52 33.35 -9.20
CA ILE A 7 10.44 33.84 -10.23
C ILE A 7 10.05 35.25 -10.70
N ALA A 8 8.76 35.48 -10.96
CA ALA A 8 8.26 36.80 -11.34
C ALA A 8 8.41 37.83 -10.21
N ALA A 9 8.09 37.46 -8.97
CA ALA A 9 8.21 38.33 -7.81
C ALA A 9 9.67 38.78 -7.58
N GLU A 10 10.61 37.83 -7.64
CA GLU A 10 12.05 38.09 -7.49
C GLU A 10 12.56 39.04 -8.59
N GLU A 11 12.25 38.73 -9.87
CA GLU A 11 12.71 39.54 -11.00
C GLU A 11 12.09 40.95 -10.99
N LEU A 12 10.85 41.10 -10.51
CA LEU A 12 10.18 42.39 -10.37
C LEU A 12 10.51 43.12 -9.07
N GLY A 13 11.15 42.49 -8.09
CA GLY A 13 11.37 43.03 -6.75
C GLY A 13 10.07 43.28 -5.95
N LEU A 14 9.01 42.53 -6.24
CA LEU A 14 7.70 42.65 -5.59
C LEU A 14 7.54 41.61 -4.46
N PRO A 15 6.70 41.88 -3.44
CA PRO A 15 6.27 40.85 -2.50
C PRO A 15 5.58 39.71 -3.27
N TYR A 16 5.78 38.47 -2.81
CA TYR A 16 5.14 37.30 -3.43
C TYR A 16 3.63 37.47 -3.50
N GLU A 17 3.03 38.04 -2.45
CA GLU A 17 1.60 38.28 -2.26
C GLU A 17 0.98 39.16 -3.35
N ASP A 18 1.78 40.06 -3.94
CA ASP A 18 1.34 41.05 -4.93
C ASP A 18 1.41 40.53 -6.38
N VAL A 19 1.97 39.34 -6.60
CA VAL A 19 2.05 38.72 -7.93
C VAL A 19 0.96 37.67 -8.06
N ASP A 20 0.04 37.79 -9.02
CA ASP A 20 -0.94 36.74 -9.29
C ASP A 20 -0.66 35.99 -10.60
N ILE A 21 -1.16 34.77 -10.71
CA ILE A 21 -1.05 33.95 -11.91
C ILE A 21 -2.41 33.37 -12.28
N THR A 22 -2.82 33.62 -13.51
CA THR A 22 -4.05 33.08 -14.07
C THR A 22 -3.97 31.56 -14.19
N ARG A 23 -5.11 30.88 -14.03
CA ARG A 23 -5.20 29.44 -14.30
C ARG A 23 -4.97 29.18 -15.79
N PRO A 24 -4.36 28.04 -16.18
CA PRO A 24 -4.14 27.73 -17.59
C PRO A 24 -5.44 27.77 -18.38
N ASP A 25 -5.43 28.56 -19.45
CA ASP A 25 -6.57 28.80 -20.32
C ASP A 25 -6.06 29.20 -21.71
N THR A 26 -6.38 28.40 -22.73
CA THR A 26 -5.91 28.60 -24.10
C THR A 26 -6.46 29.88 -24.75
N ASP A 27 -7.55 30.45 -24.22
CA ASP A 27 -8.13 31.68 -24.76
C ASP A 27 -7.30 32.93 -24.37
N VAL A 28 -6.53 32.85 -23.28
CA VAL A 28 -5.81 34.00 -22.71
C VAL A 28 -4.32 33.75 -22.46
N HIS A 29 -3.81 32.52 -22.63
CA HIS A 29 -2.39 32.19 -22.48
C HIS A 29 -1.69 31.98 -23.83
N PRO A 30 -0.45 32.46 -23.99
CA PRO A 30 0.39 32.11 -25.12
C PRO A 30 0.64 30.59 -25.21
N HIS A 31 0.98 30.12 -26.42
CA HIS A 31 1.29 28.71 -26.65
C HIS A 31 2.44 28.23 -25.74
N SER A 32 2.25 27.05 -25.16
CA SER A 32 3.24 26.33 -24.35
C SER A 32 3.12 24.84 -24.65
N LEU A 33 4.25 24.13 -24.65
CA LEU A 33 4.29 22.67 -24.84
C LEU A 33 3.75 21.90 -23.63
N GLY A 34 3.49 22.56 -22.50
CA GLY A 34 2.87 21.96 -21.33
C GLY A 34 3.85 21.35 -20.32
N ALA A 35 3.30 20.61 -19.36
CA ALA A 35 4.03 20.03 -18.23
C ALA A 35 4.51 18.60 -18.52
N LEU A 36 5.70 18.49 -19.10
CA LEU A 36 6.38 17.22 -19.43
C LEU A 36 7.91 17.40 -19.35
N ALA A 37 8.66 16.29 -19.31
CA ALA A 37 10.14 16.29 -19.32
C ALA A 37 10.78 17.21 -18.26
N SER A 38 10.16 17.30 -17.08
CA SER A 38 10.61 18.16 -15.97
C SER A 38 10.85 19.64 -16.35
N ARG A 39 10.26 20.12 -17.45
CA ARG A 39 10.71 21.35 -18.12
C ARG A 39 10.15 22.65 -17.56
N VAL A 40 9.06 22.60 -16.79
CA VAL A 40 8.26 23.80 -16.48
C VAL A 40 9.09 24.86 -15.74
N THR A 41 9.82 24.48 -14.69
CA THR A 41 10.68 25.42 -13.95
C THR A 41 11.73 26.03 -14.87
N TYR A 42 12.38 25.24 -15.71
CA TYR A 42 13.46 25.71 -16.57
C TYR A 42 12.95 26.58 -17.73
N VAL A 43 12.04 26.05 -18.57
CA VAL A 43 11.57 26.72 -19.79
C VAL A 43 10.55 27.82 -19.46
N ALA A 44 9.46 27.49 -18.77
CA ALA A 44 8.44 28.48 -18.46
C ALA A 44 8.94 29.48 -17.42
N GLY A 45 9.80 29.06 -16.48
CA GLY A 45 10.45 29.97 -15.55
C GLY A 45 11.34 30.99 -16.25
N ASN A 46 12.14 30.59 -17.24
CA ASN A 46 12.91 31.55 -18.04
C ASN A 46 12.03 32.47 -18.89
N ALA A 47 10.94 31.98 -19.47
CA ALA A 47 10.00 32.81 -20.20
C ALA A 47 9.34 33.87 -19.29
N VAL A 48 8.95 33.47 -18.07
CA VAL A 48 8.43 34.37 -17.03
C VAL A 48 9.49 35.37 -16.58
N LYS A 49 10.72 34.92 -16.34
CA LYS A 49 11.85 35.79 -15.98
C LYS A 49 12.09 36.84 -17.07
N ARG A 50 12.10 36.46 -18.36
CA ARG A 50 12.24 37.41 -19.48
C ARG A 50 11.07 38.40 -19.55
N ALA A 51 9.83 37.94 -19.37
CA ALA A 51 8.66 38.81 -19.34
C ALA A 51 8.74 39.82 -18.18
N ALA A 52 9.10 39.33 -16.98
CA ALA A 52 9.28 40.14 -15.79
C ALA A 52 10.42 41.15 -15.95
N ALA A 53 11.56 40.76 -16.54
CA ALA A 53 12.69 41.65 -16.79
C ALA A 53 12.33 42.82 -17.75
N GLU A 54 11.52 42.54 -18.79
CA GLU A 54 11.05 43.58 -19.71
C GLU A 54 10.08 44.56 -19.01
N ALA A 55 9.16 44.04 -18.18
CA ALA A 55 8.29 44.88 -17.35
C ALA A 55 9.10 45.69 -16.32
N HIS A 56 10.11 45.08 -15.69
CA HIS A 56 11.01 45.74 -14.74
C HIS A 56 11.77 46.89 -15.41
N LYS A 57 12.28 46.70 -16.63
CA LYS A 57 12.95 47.75 -17.40
C LYS A 57 12.04 48.97 -17.63
N GLN A 58 10.80 48.74 -18.05
CA GLN A 58 9.82 49.81 -18.26
C GLN A 58 9.49 50.52 -16.93
N LEU A 59 9.29 49.75 -15.85
CA LEU A 59 9.02 50.26 -14.51
C LEU A 59 10.16 51.16 -14.00
N MET A 60 11.41 50.72 -14.18
CA MET A 60 12.58 51.48 -13.75
C MET A 60 12.79 52.75 -14.58
N ALA A 61 12.50 52.72 -15.88
CA ALA A 61 12.51 53.93 -16.71
C ALA A 61 11.45 54.95 -16.26
N ALA A 62 10.24 54.47 -15.92
CA ALA A 62 9.20 55.30 -15.35
C ALA A 62 9.59 55.90 -13.99
N ALA A 63 10.28 55.12 -13.16
CA ALA A 63 10.79 55.60 -11.88
C ALA A 63 11.91 56.64 -12.06
N ALA A 64 12.85 56.43 -12.98
CA ALA A 64 13.96 57.33 -13.26
C ALA A 64 13.49 58.76 -13.56
N GLU A 65 12.46 58.91 -14.39
CA GLU A 65 11.85 60.21 -14.69
C GLU A 65 11.19 60.85 -13.45
N GLN A 66 10.48 60.04 -12.65
CA GLN A 66 9.79 60.54 -11.45
C GLN A 66 10.73 60.92 -10.32
N PHE A 67 11.86 60.25 -10.19
CA PHE A 67 12.93 60.54 -9.22
C PHE A 67 13.97 61.54 -9.76
N LYS A 68 13.95 61.82 -11.07
CA LYS A 68 14.97 62.63 -11.77
C LYS A 68 16.38 62.09 -11.50
N LYS A 69 16.53 60.78 -11.52
CA LYS A 69 17.78 60.05 -11.27
C LYS A 69 18.00 59.00 -12.36
N PRO A 70 19.25 58.68 -12.71
CA PRO A 70 19.53 57.56 -13.60
C PRO A 70 18.99 56.23 -13.04
N VAL A 71 18.66 55.28 -13.93
CA VAL A 71 18.10 53.97 -13.54
C VAL A 71 19.08 53.20 -12.65
N GLU A 72 20.37 53.31 -12.94
CA GLU A 72 21.47 52.70 -12.20
C GLU A 72 21.55 53.17 -10.75
N ASP A 73 21.02 54.35 -10.43
CA ASP A 73 20.96 54.88 -9.06
C ASP A 73 19.72 54.43 -8.28
N LEU A 74 18.78 53.76 -8.95
CA LEU A 74 17.52 53.30 -8.36
C LEU A 74 17.54 51.79 -8.13
N THR A 75 16.76 51.34 -7.14
CA THR A 75 16.52 49.94 -6.85
C THR A 75 15.08 49.72 -6.44
N ILE A 76 14.63 48.49 -6.63
CA ILE A 76 13.36 48.00 -6.11
C ILE A 76 13.64 47.01 -4.97
N ILE A 77 12.97 47.18 -3.84
CA ILE A 77 13.05 46.29 -2.69
C ILE A 77 11.65 46.14 -2.12
N ASN A 78 11.13 44.92 -2.08
CA ASN A 78 9.84 44.59 -1.46
C ASN A 78 8.68 45.52 -1.89
N GLY A 79 8.54 45.75 -3.20
CA GLY A 79 7.46 46.57 -3.76
C GLY A 79 7.65 48.09 -3.61
N GLN A 80 8.84 48.53 -3.20
CA GLN A 80 9.20 49.93 -3.05
C GLN A 80 10.38 50.29 -3.97
N ILE A 81 10.30 51.42 -4.67
CA ILE A 81 11.36 51.94 -5.54
C ILE A 81 11.97 53.19 -4.92
N GLY A 82 13.30 53.25 -4.85
CA GLY A 82 14.03 54.39 -4.30
C GLY A 82 15.52 54.37 -4.68
N PRO A 83 16.29 55.39 -4.26
CA PRO A 83 17.72 55.46 -4.53
C PRO A 83 18.48 54.33 -3.80
N ARG A 84 19.45 53.68 -4.46
CA ARG A 84 20.27 52.59 -3.90
C ARG A 84 20.98 52.95 -2.60
N LYS A 85 21.34 54.23 -2.42
CA LYS A 85 22.01 54.78 -1.24
C LYS A 85 21.13 55.79 -0.47
N GLY A 86 19.82 55.79 -0.72
CA GLY A 86 18.87 56.70 -0.09
C GLY A 86 18.38 56.18 1.27
N GLY A 87 17.79 57.07 2.07
CA GLY A 87 17.07 56.69 3.29
C GLY A 87 15.69 56.09 2.99
N GLU A 88 15.09 55.37 3.95
CA GLU A 88 13.78 54.72 3.80
C GLU A 88 12.67 55.69 3.34
N THR A 89 12.74 56.97 3.75
CA THR A 89 11.78 58.01 3.38
C THR A 89 11.83 58.43 1.90
N GLU A 90 12.87 58.00 1.17
CA GLU A 90 13.03 58.28 -0.26
C GLU A 90 12.40 57.20 -1.15
N PHE A 91 11.86 56.13 -0.57
CA PHE A 91 11.20 55.08 -1.31
C PHE A 91 9.73 55.40 -1.58
N LYS A 92 9.23 54.98 -2.74
CA LYS A 92 7.82 55.08 -3.13
C LYS A 92 7.29 53.70 -3.49
N PRO A 93 6.01 53.40 -3.19
CA PRO A 93 5.43 52.14 -3.60
C PRO A 93 5.40 52.04 -5.13
N VAL A 94 5.65 50.85 -5.66
CA VAL A 94 5.58 50.56 -7.11
C VAL A 94 4.25 51.02 -7.70
N SER A 95 3.15 50.83 -6.97
CA SER A 95 1.82 51.28 -7.38
C SER A 95 1.73 52.78 -7.65
N ALA A 96 2.47 53.62 -6.91
CA ALA A 96 2.53 55.06 -7.17
C ALA A 96 3.27 55.37 -8.47
N ILE A 97 4.37 54.66 -8.74
CA ILE A 97 5.14 54.81 -9.98
C ILE A 97 4.28 54.40 -11.18
N VAL A 98 3.65 53.22 -11.13
CA VAL A 98 2.76 52.70 -12.18
C VAL A 98 1.57 53.63 -12.39
N ARG A 99 0.93 54.10 -11.31
CA ARG A 99 -0.18 55.05 -11.39
C ARG A 99 0.24 56.33 -12.12
N ALA A 100 1.37 56.91 -11.74
CA ALA A 100 1.88 58.11 -12.39
C ALA A 100 2.26 57.87 -13.86
N ASN A 101 2.76 56.68 -14.21
CA ASN A 101 3.04 56.28 -15.58
C ASN A 101 1.80 56.38 -16.47
N ILE A 102 0.69 55.78 -16.01
CA ILE A 102 -0.60 55.77 -16.72
C ILE A 102 -1.15 57.20 -16.88
N TYR A 103 -1.10 58.03 -15.84
CA TYR A 103 -1.68 59.38 -15.91
C TYR A 103 -0.84 60.42 -16.67
N LYS A 104 0.46 60.19 -16.89
CA LYS A 104 1.38 61.20 -17.46
C LYS A 104 2.07 60.80 -18.76
N ARG A 105 2.28 59.51 -19.02
CA ARG A 105 2.92 59.00 -20.25
C ARG A 105 1.88 58.45 -21.22
N ASN A 106 0.95 59.29 -21.68
CA ASN A 106 -0.05 58.92 -22.69
C ASN A 106 -0.87 57.65 -22.38
N GLY A 107 -1.05 57.27 -21.10
CA GLY A 107 -1.76 56.04 -20.74
C GLY A 107 -0.95 54.75 -20.83
N GLU A 108 0.38 54.81 -20.96
CA GLU A 108 1.24 53.63 -21.12
C GLU A 108 1.18 52.71 -19.87
N ALA A 109 0.73 51.47 -20.10
CA ALA A 109 0.78 50.39 -19.11
C ALA A 109 2.17 49.75 -19.11
N ILE A 110 2.59 49.21 -17.96
CA ILE A 110 3.80 48.38 -17.86
C ILE A 110 3.42 46.96 -18.30
N VAL A 111 3.94 46.53 -19.46
CA VAL A 111 3.64 45.22 -20.04
C VAL A 111 4.92 44.55 -20.51
N GLY A 112 5.21 43.38 -19.96
CA GLY A 112 6.34 42.56 -20.35
C GLY A 112 5.89 41.33 -21.12
N VAL A 113 6.60 41.00 -22.20
CA VAL A 113 6.39 39.76 -22.98
C VAL A 113 7.71 39.02 -23.05
N GLY A 114 7.68 37.73 -22.76
CA GLY A 114 8.87 36.87 -22.75
C GLY A 114 8.58 35.52 -23.38
N ASN A 115 9.55 35.03 -24.14
CA ASN A 115 9.57 33.65 -24.63
C ASN A 115 10.93 33.03 -24.28
N TRP A 116 10.96 31.71 -24.19
CA TRP A 116 12.19 30.96 -24.02
C TRP A 116 12.08 29.64 -24.75
N ASP A 117 13.12 29.31 -25.49
CA ASP A 117 13.35 27.97 -25.99
C ASP A 117 14.82 27.61 -25.78
N ASN A 118 15.09 26.33 -25.58
CA ASN A 118 16.44 25.85 -25.42
C ASN A 118 17.13 25.73 -26.79
N PRO A 119 18.36 26.24 -26.99
CA PRO A 119 19.15 25.92 -28.18
C PRO A 119 19.51 24.42 -28.16
N SER A 120 18.61 23.60 -28.71
CA SER A 120 18.72 22.15 -28.72
C SER A 120 19.29 21.70 -30.07
N GLU A 121 20.31 20.85 -30.04
CA GLU A 121 20.89 20.21 -31.21
C GLU A 121 20.49 18.75 -31.22
N PHE A 122 19.48 18.38 -32.02
CA PHE A 122 19.05 17.00 -32.11
C PHE A 122 20.15 16.14 -32.78
N PRO A 123 20.42 14.93 -32.25
CA PRO A 123 21.40 14.03 -32.80
C PRO A 123 21.02 13.58 -34.21
N ASP A 124 21.99 13.65 -35.12
CA ASP A 124 21.87 13.06 -36.45
C ASP A 124 22.27 11.57 -36.43
N HIS A 125 22.54 10.98 -37.60
CA HIS A 125 22.99 9.59 -37.68
C HIS A 125 24.30 9.29 -36.92
N SER A 126 25.07 10.30 -36.52
CA SER A 126 26.27 10.17 -35.68
C SER A 126 25.97 9.98 -34.19
N ARG A 127 24.72 10.21 -33.76
CA ARG A 127 24.26 10.19 -32.35
C ARG A 127 24.87 11.26 -31.43
N TYR A 128 25.56 12.26 -31.99
CA TYR A 128 26.05 13.42 -31.23
C TYR A 128 25.08 14.60 -31.35
N GLY A 129 24.77 15.22 -30.21
CA GLY A 129 23.86 16.37 -30.11
C GLY A 129 23.76 16.88 -28.67
N ASN A 130 22.96 17.92 -28.46
CA ASN A 130 22.62 18.46 -27.16
C ASN A 130 21.12 18.77 -27.08
N GLU A 131 20.30 17.79 -26.68
CA GLU A 131 18.84 17.90 -26.69
C GLU A 131 18.25 18.67 -25.50
N SER A 132 19.05 18.98 -24.47
CA SER A 132 18.59 19.64 -23.25
C SER A 132 19.44 20.84 -22.88
N GLY A 133 18.80 21.84 -22.27
CA GLY A 133 19.47 23.08 -21.85
C GLY A 133 20.16 22.96 -20.51
N ALA A 134 19.73 21.98 -19.73
CA ALA A 134 20.30 21.63 -18.45
C ALA A 134 20.18 20.13 -18.23
N TYR A 135 21.16 19.54 -17.55
CA TYR A 135 21.14 18.14 -17.15
C TYR A 135 21.05 18.04 -15.63
N ASN A 136 20.13 17.20 -15.19
CA ASN A 136 19.92 16.88 -13.79
C ASN A 136 20.71 15.63 -13.43
N PHE A 137 21.20 15.59 -12.19
CA PHE A 137 21.90 14.43 -11.64
C PHE A 137 21.23 14.02 -10.33
N ALA A 138 21.31 12.74 -9.99
CA ALA A 138 20.92 12.26 -8.67
C ALA A 138 21.88 11.18 -8.19
N ALA A 139 22.09 11.14 -6.88
CA ALA A 139 22.78 10.08 -6.18
C ALA A 139 21.85 9.54 -5.09
N GLN A 140 21.64 8.23 -5.07
CA GLN A 140 20.73 7.59 -4.14
C GLN A 140 21.39 6.39 -3.47
N ALA A 141 21.20 6.27 -2.17
CA ALA A 141 21.64 5.14 -1.36
C ALA A 141 20.42 4.54 -0.64
N VAL A 142 20.38 3.21 -0.58
CA VAL A 142 19.25 2.46 -0.01
C VAL A 142 19.82 1.42 0.96
N GLU A 143 19.29 1.39 2.17
CA GLU A 143 19.54 0.33 3.14
C GLU A 143 18.36 -0.64 3.14
N VAL A 144 18.66 -1.95 3.06
CA VAL A 144 17.64 -3.01 3.04
C VAL A 144 17.96 -4.10 4.05
N GLU A 145 16.91 -4.75 4.55
CA GLU A 145 16.97 -6.01 5.28
C GLU A 145 16.26 -7.07 4.45
N VAL A 146 16.93 -8.18 4.15
CA VAL A 146 16.39 -9.26 3.31
C VAL A 146 16.23 -10.52 4.13
N ASP A 147 15.01 -11.02 4.22
CA ASP A 147 14.71 -12.31 4.83
C ASP A 147 15.10 -13.43 3.86
N ARG A 148 16.16 -14.16 4.19
CA ARG A 148 16.69 -15.25 3.34
C ARG A 148 15.72 -16.43 3.19
N GLY A 149 14.83 -16.64 4.16
CA GLY A 149 13.86 -17.75 4.14
C GLY A 149 12.64 -17.45 3.26
N THR A 150 12.33 -16.18 3.04
CA THR A 150 11.15 -15.76 2.25
C THR A 150 11.48 -14.96 0.99
N GLY A 151 12.69 -14.39 0.92
CA GLY A 151 13.10 -13.38 -0.05
C GLY A 151 12.48 -11.99 0.18
N GLN A 152 11.70 -11.79 1.26
CA GLN A 152 11.07 -10.51 1.54
C GLN A 152 12.12 -9.43 1.84
N VAL A 153 11.91 -8.25 1.28
CA VAL A 153 12.79 -7.09 1.46
C VAL A 153 12.05 -6.03 2.29
N GLN A 154 12.68 -5.59 3.37
CA GLN A 154 12.28 -4.39 4.11
C GLN A 154 13.25 -3.27 3.76
N LEU A 155 12.73 -2.15 3.24
CA LEU A 155 13.50 -0.93 3.10
C LEU A 155 13.65 -0.28 4.47
N LYS A 156 14.88 0.05 4.89
CA LYS A 156 15.17 0.64 6.21
C LYS A 156 15.26 2.16 6.12
N GLU A 157 16.08 2.64 5.19
CA GLU A 157 16.34 4.06 4.98
C GLU A 157 16.74 4.31 3.52
N ILE A 158 16.40 5.51 3.01
CA ILE A 158 16.81 5.96 1.69
C ILE A 158 17.39 7.37 1.82
N SER A 159 18.55 7.61 1.22
CA SER A 159 19.08 8.95 1.00
C SER A 159 19.03 9.28 -0.48
N ALA A 160 18.49 10.45 -0.83
CA ALA A 160 18.38 10.93 -2.20
C ALA A 160 18.91 12.37 -2.28
N VAL A 161 20.05 12.54 -2.95
CA VAL A 161 20.62 13.84 -3.27
C VAL A 161 20.38 14.12 -4.74
N VAL A 162 19.74 15.25 -5.04
CA VAL A 162 19.40 15.65 -6.40
C VAL A 162 20.04 16.99 -6.75
N ASP A 163 20.56 17.08 -7.98
CA ASP A 163 20.98 18.33 -8.60
C ASP A 163 19.81 18.90 -9.39
N CYS A 164 19.23 19.98 -8.88
CA CYS A 164 18.24 20.79 -9.57
C CYS A 164 18.66 22.26 -9.73
N GLY A 165 19.96 22.55 -9.65
CA GLY A 165 20.43 23.92 -9.57
C GLY A 165 19.96 24.61 -8.29
N THR A 166 19.60 25.89 -8.44
CA THR A 166 19.01 26.67 -7.35
C THR A 166 17.62 26.15 -6.98
N VAL A 167 17.44 25.82 -5.70
CA VAL A 167 16.14 25.40 -5.15
C VAL A 167 15.23 26.62 -4.94
N ILE A 168 14.26 26.81 -5.83
CA ILE A 168 13.32 27.96 -5.75
C ILE A 168 12.35 27.84 -4.56
N HIS A 169 11.82 26.64 -4.30
CA HIS A 169 10.84 26.41 -3.23
C HIS A 169 11.19 25.15 -2.42
N PRO A 170 11.95 25.27 -1.31
CA PRO A 170 12.53 24.14 -0.61
C PRO A 170 11.56 23.02 -0.22
N SER A 171 10.41 23.34 0.37
CA SER A 171 9.43 22.31 0.81
C SER A 171 8.72 21.61 -0.35
N ALA A 172 8.54 22.31 -1.48
CA ALA A 172 7.92 21.71 -2.67
C ALA A 172 8.93 20.84 -3.41
N ALA A 173 10.19 21.27 -3.45
CA ALA A 173 11.29 20.47 -3.97
C ALA A 173 11.48 19.19 -3.16
N GLN A 174 11.47 19.29 -1.82
CA GLN A 174 11.57 18.13 -0.94
C GLN A 174 10.41 17.14 -1.19
N GLY A 175 9.16 17.63 -1.17
CA GLY A 175 8.00 16.77 -1.44
C GLY A 175 8.01 16.13 -2.84
N GLN A 176 8.55 16.82 -3.85
CA GLN A 176 8.70 16.27 -5.19
C GLN A 176 9.70 15.09 -5.19
N VAL A 177 10.84 15.22 -4.50
CA VAL A 177 11.83 14.13 -4.40
C VAL A 177 11.26 12.96 -3.61
N GLU A 178 10.61 13.21 -2.47
CA GLU A 178 9.96 12.17 -1.66
C GLU A 178 8.91 11.39 -2.47
N GLY A 179 8.09 12.12 -3.24
CA GLY A 179 7.08 11.53 -4.14
C GLY A 179 7.72 10.72 -5.27
N ALA A 180 8.74 11.25 -5.94
CA ALA A 180 9.43 10.57 -7.03
C ALA A 180 10.15 9.30 -6.54
N VAL A 181 10.81 9.37 -5.38
CA VAL A 181 11.43 8.21 -4.73
C VAL A 181 10.38 7.15 -4.39
N THR A 182 9.24 7.57 -3.83
CA THR A 182 8.12 6.67 -3.51
C THR A 182 7.60 5.97 -4.77
N GLN A 183 7.42 6.70 -5.87
CA GLN A 183 7.02 6.12 -7.15
C GLN A 183 8.09 5.15 -7.70
N GLY A 184 9.38 5.47 -7.53
CA GLY A 184 10.50 4.60 -7.86
C GLY A 184 10.51 3.30 -7.05
N ILE A 185 10.18 3.35 -5.76
CA ILE A 185 10.00 2.15 -4.91
C ILE A 185 8.87 1.28 -5.47
N GLY A 186 7.76 1.90 -5.86
CA GLY A 186 6.63 1.23 -6.49
C GLY A 186 7.05 0.46 -7.74
N LEU A 187 7.63 1.16 -8.71
CA LEU A 187 8.21 0.59 -9.94
C LEU A 187 9.20 -0.55 -9.66
N ALA A 188 10.06 -0.37 -8.65
CA ALA A 188 11.11 -1.32 -8.32
C ALA A 188 10.57 -2.62 -7.73
N MET A 189 9.53 -2.56 -6.89
CA MET A 189 9.19 -3.67 -6.00
C MET A 189 7.78 -4.25 -6.17
N ILE A 190 6.77 -3.43 -6.55
CA ILE A 190 5.37 -3.83 -6.41
C ILE A 190 4.45 -3.48 -7.59
N GLU A 191 4.75 -2.45 -8.37
CA GLU A 191 3.92 -1.99 -9.48
C GLU A 191 4.16 -2.84 -10.73
N TYR A 192 3.13 -3.55 -11.19
CA TYR A 192 3.17 -4.38 -12.39
C TYR A 192 1.77 -4.60 -12.96
N PHE A 193 1.67 -4.63 -14.29
CA PHE A 193 0.46 -5.04 -15.01
C PHE A 193 0.70 -6.37 -15.73
N ASP A 194 -0.14 -7.36 -15.45
CA ASP A 194 -0.22 -8.55 -16.27
C ASP A 194 -1.23 -8.32 -17.41
N TRP A 195 -0.92 -8.86 -18.59
CA TRP A 195 -1.67 -8.66 -19.82
C TRP A 195 -2.14 -10.00 -20.37
N HIS A 196 -3.43 -10.13 -20.61
CA HIS A 196 -4.01 -11.32 -21.23
C HIS A 196 -4.89 -10.92 -22.41
N ASN A 197 -4.57 -11.43 -23.61
CA ASN A 197 -5.27 -11.12 -24.86
C ASN A 197 -5.43 -9.60 -25.11
N GLY A 198 -4.37 -8.82 -24.84
CA GLY A 198 -4.36 -7.36 -25.03
C GLY A 198 -5.18 -6.57 -24.01
N THR A 199 -5.66 -7.19 -22.94
CA THR A 199 -6.36 -6.52 -21.83
C THR A 199 -5.59 -6.73 -20.52
N PRO A 200 -5.46 -5.71 -19.64
CA PRO A 200 -4.92 -5.91 -18.30
C PRO A 200 -5.76 -6.94 -17.54
N THR A 201 -5.13 -7.91 -16.88
CA THR A 201 -5.87 -8.95 -16.15
C THR A 201 -6.60 -8.40 -14.93
N ASP A 202 -5.97 -7.46 -14.21
CA ASP A 202 -6.46 -6.98 -12.91
C ASP A 202 -6.30 -5.45 -12.77
N PRO A 203 -7.16 -4.64 -13.41
CA PRO A 203 -6.99 -3.18 -13.51
C PRO A 203 -7.45 -2.40 -12.26
N GLN A 204 -7.54 -3.04 -11.09
CA GLN A 204 -8.08 -2.43 -9.86
C GLN A 204 -6.95 -2.13 -8.86
N PHE A 205 -7.08 -1.08 -8.04
CA PHE A 205 -6.06 -0.70 -7.03
C PHE A 205 -5.75 -1.78 -5.98
N ILE A 206 -6.61 -2.79 -5.81
CA ILE A 206 -6.33 -3.93 -4.93
C ILE A 206 -5.32 -4.92 -5.55
N ASP A 207 -5.24 -4.92 -6.87
CA ASP A 207 -4.44 -5.85 -7.65
C ASP A 207 -3.22 -5.15 -8.28
N TYR A 208 -3.31 -3.82 -8.53
CA TYR A 208 -2.20 -2.91 -8.79
C TYR A 208 -1.80 -2.16 -7.51
N PRO A 209 -0.85 -2.67 -6.72
CA PRO A 209 -0.49 -2.09 -5.43
C PRO A 209 0.33 -0.81 -5.64
N LEU A 210 -0.06 0.24 -4.92
CA LEU A 210 0.77 1.44 -4.78
C LEU A 210 1.48 1.41 -3.42
N PRO A 211 2.69 2.00 -3.30
CA PRO A 211 3.35 2.16 -2.01
C PRO A 211 2.43 2.85 -0.99
N SER A 212 2.20 2.19 0.14
CA SER A 212 1.48 2.79 1.27
C SER A 212 2.46 3.49 2.23
N ALA A 213 1.95 4.35 3.10
CA ALA A 213 2.80 5.06 4.07
C ALA A 213 3.60 4.11 4.99
N ASP A 214 3.06 2.93 5.30
CA ASP A 214 3.75 1.91 6.12
C ASP A 214 4.80 1.11 5.32
N PHE A 215 4.80 1.23 3.98
CA PHE A 215 5.75 0.56 3.08
C PHE A 215 6.97 1.44 2.76
N VAL A 216 6.80 2.77 2.81
CA VAL A 216 7.85 3.73 2.47
C VAL A 216 8.72 3.98 3.71
N PRO A 217 10.05 3.80 3.62
CA PRO A 217 10.95 4.08 4.73
C PRO A 217 11.12 5.58 4.93
N LYS A 218 11.93 5.98 5.92
CA LYS A 218 12.38 7.36 6.02
C LYS A 218 13.23 7.73 4.79
N ILE A 219 12.90 8.85 4.16
CA ILE A 219 13.63 9.40 2.99
C ILE A 219 14.37 10.66 3.43
N HIS A 220 15.68 10.65 3.24
CA HIS A 220 16.57 11.78 3.50
C HIS A 220 16.85 12.51 2.20
N VAL A 221 16.26 13.69 2.02
CA VAL A 221 16.42 14.49 0.81
C VAL A 221 17.54 15.52 0.97
N GLY A 222 18.45 15.57 0.01
CA GLY A 222 19.47 16.61 -0.13
C GLY A 222 19.43 17.25 -1.51
N PHE A 223 19.91 18.48 -1.59
CA PHE A 223 20.08 19.19 -2.87
C PHE A 223 21.56 19.48 -3.07
N ALA A 224 22.07 19.14 -4.25
CA ALA A 224 23.44 19.46 -4.62
C ALA A 224 23.58 20.98 -4.76
N ASP A 225 24.70 21.52 -4.28
CA ASP A 225 25.04 22.93 -4.48
C ASP A 225 25.52 23.12 -5.92
N SER A 226 24.60 23.51 -6.80
CA SER A 226 24.89 23.75 -8.21
C SER A 226 24.10 24.96 -8.70
N TYR A 227 24.59 25.59 -9.77
CA TYR A 227 23.96 26.73 -10.41
C TYR A 227 23.99 26.52 -11.92
N GLU A 228 22.82 26.52 -12.56
CA GLU A 228 22.69 26.42 -14.02
C GLU A 228 22.57 27.82 -14.65
N PRO A 229 23.62 28.36 -15.29
CA PRO A 229 23.62 29.73 -15.81
C PRO A 229 22.50 30.02 -16.79
N SER A 230 22.03 29.00 -17.52
CA SER A 230 20.95 29.11 -18.48
C SER A 230 19.55 29.08 -17.84
N GLY A 231 19.44 28.67 -16.57
CA GLY A 231 18.18 28.52 -15.84
C GLY A 231 17.74 29.79 -15.10
N PRO A 232 16.45 29.91 -14.75
CA PRO A 232 15.97 31.05 -13.98
C PRO A 232 16.58 31.02 -12.57
N PHE A 233 17.41 32.02 -12.29
CA PHE A 233 18.19 32.12 -11.05
C PHE A 233 19.06 30.90 -10.75
N GLY A 234 19.50 30.17 -11.78
CA GLY A 234 20.31 28.96 -11.59
C GLY A 234 19.52 27.65 -11.50
N ALA A 235 18.18 27.68 -11.58
CA ALA A 235 17.34 26.50 -11.37
C ALA A 235 17.21 25.60 -12.62
N LYS A 236 17.08 24.29 -12.38
CA LYS A 236 16.85 23.23 -13.40
C LYS A 236 15.48 22.57 -13.19
N GLY A 237 15.18 21.52 -13.98
CA GLY A 237 14.05 20.63 -13.72
C GLY A 237 14.23 19.81 -12.44
N LEU A 238 13.15 19.24 -11.89
CA LEU A 238 13.22 18.36 -10.69
C LEU A 238 12.21 17.21 -10.73
N GLY A 239 11.24 17.24 -11.64
CA GLY A 239 10.04 16.40 -11.59
C GLY A 239 10.32 14.90 -11.54
N GLU A 240 11.23 14.43 -12.39
CA GLU A 240 11.42 13.00 -12.66
C GLU A 240 12.71 12.43 -12.03
N ILE A 241 13.77 13.23 -11.87
CA ILE A 241 15.13 12.76 -11.53
C ILE A 241 15.21 11.97 -10.21
N GLY A 242 14.30 12.23 -9.26
CA GLY A 242 14.22 11.51 -7.99
C GLY A 242 13.75 10.05 -8.13
N LEU A 243 13.16 9.66 -9.25
CA LEU A 243 12.66 8.31 -9.49
C LEU A 243 13.74 7.39 -10.08
N ASP A 244 14.53 7.90 -11.02
CA ASP A 244 15.30 7.10 -11.99
C ASP A 244 16.28 6.10 -11.36
N ALA A 245 17.01 6.53 -10.33
CA ALA A 245 18.06 5.72 -9.71
C ALA A 245 17.53 4.73 -8.66
N ILE A 246 16.29 4.88 -8.18
CA ILE A 246 15.77 4.08 -7.06
C ILE A 246 15.71 2.57 -7.40
N PRO A 247 15.17 2.13 -8.56
CA PRO A 247 15.15 0.71 -8.87
C PRO A 247 16.54 0.07 -8.90
N ALA A 248 17.53 0.77 -9.46
CA ALA A 248 18.91 0.30 -9.50
C ALA A 248 19.57 0.29 -8.11
N ALA A 249 19.31 1.31 -7.28
CA ALA A 249 19.83 1.39 -5.92
C ALA A 249 19.27 0.26 -5.04
N ILE A 250 17.96 -0.02 -5.13
CA ILE A 250 17.33 -1.17 -4.45
C ILE A 250 17.95 -2.49 -4.93
N ALA A 251 18.11 -2.68 -6.25
CA ALA A 251 18.71 -3.90 -6.80
C ALA A 251 20.15 -4.11 -6.30
N ASN A 252 20.94 -3.03 -6.22
CA ASN A 252 22.31 -3.08 -5.71
C ASN A 252 22.34 -3.39 -4.21
N ALA A 253 21.47 -2.77 -3.40
CA ALA A 253 21.37 -3.01 -1.96
C ALA A 253 20.97 -4.47 -1.65
N ILE A 254 20.06 -5.04 -2.44
CA ILE A 254 19.69 -6.47 -2.31
C ILE A 254 20.87 -7.37 -2.68
N ALA A 255 21.59 -7.05 -3.76
CA ALA A 255 22.76 -7.82 -4.17
C ALA A 255 23.88 -7.76 -3.12
N ASP A 256 24.08 -6.62 -2.48
CA ASP A 256 25.01 -6.47 -1.35
C ASP A 256 24.57 -7.31 -0.14
N ALA A 257 23.28 -7.24 0.24
CA ALA A 257 22.75 -7.92 1.42
C ALA A 257 22.77 -9.45 1.33
N VAL A 258 22.49 -10.03 0.15
CA VAL A 258 22.30 -11.48 0.02
C VAL A 258 23.08 -12.15 -1.11
N GLY A 259 23.86 -11.39 -1.89
CA GLY A 259 24.76 -11.92 -2.92
C GLY A 259 24.09 -12.33 -4.24
N VAL A 260 22.80 -12.06 -4.41
CA VAL A 260 22.05 -12.40 -5.63
C VAL A 260 21.63 -11.16 -6.42
N ARG A 261 21.70 -11.23 -7.74
CA ARG A 261 21.38 -10.13 -8.65
C ARG A 261 20.06 -10.40 -9.37
N ILE A 262 19.09 -9.49 -9.21
CA ILE A 262 17.82 -9.54 -9.93
C ILE A 262 17.87 -8.52 -11.08
N HIS A 263 17.62 -8.98 -12.30
CA HIS A 263 17.76 -8.18 -13.53
C HIS A 263 16.42 -7.78 -14.16
N GLU A 264 15.30 -8.07 -13.50
CA GLU A 264 13.96 -7.87 -14.04
C GLU A 264 13.04 -7.28 -12.97
N LEU A 265 12.45 -6.12 -13.26
CA LEU A 265 11.47 -5.47 -12.40
C LEU A 265 10.06 -6.07 -12.60
N PRO A 266 9.20 -6.06 -11.57
CA PRO A 266 9.54 -5.73 -10.19
C PRO A 266 10.45 -6.80 -9.55
N ILE A 267 11.27 -6.39 -8.60
CA ILE A 267 12.16 -7.24 -7.78
C ILE A 267 11.31 -7.90 -6.70
N THR A 268 10.61 -8.96 -7.07
CA THR A 268 9.72 -9.67 -6.14
C THR A 268 10.50 -10.53 -5.15
N ALA A 269 9.92 -10.75 -3.97
CA ALA A 269 10.49 -11.66 -2.98
C ALA A 269 10.67 -13.08 -3.54
N GLU A 270 9.78 -13.51 -4.43
CA GLU A 270 9.94 -14.78 -5.13
C GLU A 270 11.20 -14.83 -6.00
N LYS A 271 11.50 -13.79 -6.78
CA LYS A 271 12.72 -13.74 -7.60
C LYS A 271 13.97 -13.85 -6.74
N ILE A 272 13.98 -13.18 -5.58
CA ILE A 272 15.07 -13.26 -4.61
C ILE A 272 15.16 -14.65 -3.98
N HIS A 273 14.06 -15.19 -3.46
CA HIS A 273 14.03 -16.51 -2.84
C HIS A 273 14.44 -17.62 -3.83
N ARG A 274 14.01 -17.51 -5.09
CA ARG A 274 14.42 -18.41 -6.17
C ARG A 274 15.91 -18.34 -6.47
N ALA A 275 16.48 -17.14 -6.49
CA ALA A 275 17.92 -16.97 -6.69
C ALA A 275 18.73 -17.52 -5.50
N LEU A 276 18.20 -17.45 -4.28
CA LEU A 276 18.83 -17.99 -3.07
C LEU A 276 18.70 -19.51 -2.95
N HIS A 277 17.60 -20.09 -3.41
CA HIS A 277 17.27 -21.51 -3.22
C HIS A 277 16.84 -22.19 -4.54
N PRO A 278 17.70 -22.24 -5.57
CA PRO A 278 17.32 -22.75 -6.89
C PRO A 278 16.80 -24.20 -6.85
N ASP A 279 17.33 -25.02 -5.95
CA ASP A 279 16.93 -26.42 -5.78
C ASP A 279 15.46 -26.60 -5.39
N LEU A 280 14.88 -25.62 -4.67
CA LEU A 280 13.46 -25.65 -4.28
C LEU A 280 12.50 -25.40 -5.47
N TYR A 281 13.04 -25.09 -6.64
CA TYR A 281 12.29 -24.81 -7.85
C TYR A 281 12.67 -25.72 -9.02
N ALA A 282 13.57 -26.69 -8.82
CA ALA A 282 14.05 -27.58 -9.87
C ALA A 282 12.91 -28.36 -10.57
N ASP A 283 11.89 -28.74 -9.82
CA ASP A 283 10.73 -29.51 -10.31
C ASP A 283 9.57 -28.62 -10.80
N GLU A 284 9.75 -27.28 -10.81
CA GLU A 284 8.70 -26.39 -11.27
C GLU A 284 8.55 -26.47 -12.79
N PRO A 285 7.33 -26.73 -13.32
CA PRO A 285 7.12 -26.72 -14.76
C PRO A 285 7.39 -25.32 -15.31
N LYS A 286 8.19 -25.24 -16.39
CA LYS A 286 8.58 -23.98 -17.05
C LYS A 286 7.39 -23.14 -17.53
N THR A 287 6.23 -23.78 -17.71
CA THR A 287 4.97 -23.12 -18.04
C THR A 287 3.97 -23.40 -16.93
N PRO A 288 3.37 -22.37 -16.29
CA PRO A 288 2.35 -22.58 -15.29
C PRO A 288 1.18 -23.39 -15.87
N PRO A 289 0.69 -24.44 -15.19
CA PRO A 289 -0.52 -25.11 -15.62
C PRO A 289 -1.70 -24.11 -15.57
N ALA A 290 -2.52 -24.11 -16.62
CA ALA A 290 -3.73 -23.29 -16.66
C ALA A 290 -4.61 -23.57 -15.43
N ALA A 291 -5.20 -22.52 -14.84
CA ALA A 291 -6.07 -22.66 -13.69
C ALA A 291 -7.20 -23.68 -13.98
N PRO A 292 -7.54 -24.59 -13.04
CA PRO A 292 -8.61 -25.56 -13.25
C PRO A 292 -9.92 -24.83 -13.57
N LYS A 293 -10.54 -25.11 -14.72
CA LYS A 293 -11.80 -24.47 -15.16
C LYS A 293 -12.97 -24.68 -14.18
N SER A 294 -12.88 -25.65 -13.27
CA SER A 294 -13.91 -26.00 -12.28
C SER A 294 -13.73 -25.33 -10.91
N SER A 295 -12.62 -24.65 -10.66
CA SER A 295 -12.37 -24.00 -9.36
C SER A 295 -13.37 -22.85 -9.13
N VAL A 296 -13.90 -22.75 -7.91
CA VAL A 296 -14.75 -21.62 -7.49
C VAL A 296 -14.03 -20.29 -7.70
N TRP A 297 -12.72 -20.24 -7.49
CA TRP A 297 -11.91 -19.05 -7.74
C TRP A 297 -11.78 -18.72 -9.22
N THR A 298 -11.61 -19.73 -10.08
CA THR A 298 -11.64 -19.54 -11.54
C THR A 298 -13.00 -19.01 -11.98
N ARG A 299 -14.11 -19.57 -11.45
CA ARG A 299 -15.45 -19.05 -11.72
C ARG A 299 -15.67 -17.63 -11.19
N VAL A 300 -15.07 -17.25 -10.07
CA VAL A 300 -15.18 -15.90 -9.49
C VAL A 300 -14.29 -14.89 -10.24
N SER A 301 -13.17 -15.32 -10.81
CA SER A 301 -12.24 -14.45 -11.57
C SER A 301 -12.59 -14.35 -13.05
N THR A 302 -13.31 -15.33 -13.63
CA THR A 302 -13.70 -15.32 -15.06
C THR A 302 -15.12 -14.85 -15.32
N THR A 303 -15.91 -14.51 -14.28
CA THR A 303 -17.27 -14.00 -14.48
C THR A 303 -17.27 -12.53 -14.89
N GLY A 304 -17.25 -12.31 -16.20
CA GLY A 304 -18.06 -11.33 -16.92
C GLY A 304 -17.77 -9.85 -16.70
N LYS A 305 -17.90 -9.06 -17.78
CA LYS A 305 -17.98 -7.60 -17.71
C LYS A 305 -18.99 -7.18 -16.62
N PRO A 306 -18.71 -6.12 -15.83
CA PRO A 306 -19.71 -5.52 -14.95
C PRO A 306 -20.99 -5.29 -15.76
N SER A 307 -22.10 -5.88 -15.32
CA SER A 307 -23.29 -6.08 -16.15
C SER A 307 -24.03 -4.79 -16.53
N GLY A 308 -23.48 -3.61 -16.20
CA GLY A 308 -24.08 -2.28 -16.44
C GLY A 308 -25.45 -2.09 -15.79
N THR A 309 -25.96 -3.10 -15.11
CA THR A 309 -27.31 -3.17 -14.55
C THR A 309 -27.24 -2.55 -13.16
N ARG A 310 -28.07 -1.52 -12.93
CA ARG A 310 -28.24 -0.95 -11.59
C ARG A 310 -28.49 -2.10 -10.60
N PRO A 311 -27.75 -2.18 -9.49
CA PRO A 311 -27.94 -3.26 -8.54
C PRO A 311 -29.35 -3.17 -7.97
N PHE A 312 -30.08 -4.29 -7.95
CA PHE A 312 -31.39 -4.38 -7.32
C PHE A 312 -31.24 -4.01 -5.83
N LYS A 313 -32.24 -3.34 -5.27
CA LYS A 313 -32.23 -2.88 -3.87
C LYS A 313 -32.78 -4.02 -3.02
N PRO A 314 -31.94 -4.81 -2.32
CA PRO A 314 -32.44 -5.89 -1.50
C PRO A 314 -33.22 -5.34 -0.31
N GLU A 315 -34.24 -6.09 0.11
CA GLU A 315 -34.93 -5.86 1.37
C GLU A 315 -33.97 -6.15 2.52
N LEU A 316 -33.95 -5.29 3.54
CA LEU A 316 -33.13 -5.49 4.74
C LEU A 316 -34.01 -5.98 5.88
N LEU A 317 -33.74 -7.20 6.34
CA LEU A 317 -34.38 -7.83 7.48
C LEU A 317 -33.52 -7.63 8.73
N ILE A 318 -34.10 -7.17 9.84
CA ILE A 318 -33.39 -6.85 11.08
C ILE A 318 -34.05 -7.59 12.26
N PRO A 319 -33.81 -8.91 12.37
CA PRO A 319 -34.36 -9.70 13.46
C PRO A 319 -33.80 -9.24 14.81
N GLN A 320 -34.63 -9.38 15.85
CA GLN A 320 -34.25 -9.07 17.24
C GLN A 320 -33.83 -10.32 18.02
N THR A 321 -34.26 -11.50 17.57
CA THR A 321 -33.94 -12.80 18.20
C THR A 321 -33.33 -13.77 17.21
N LEU A 322 -32.65 -14.81 17.70
CA LEU A 322 -32.11 -15.86 16.85
C LEU A 322 -33.22 -16.70 16.21
N ASP A 323 -34.31 -16.99 16.92
CA ASP A 323 -35.42 -17.76 16.36
C ASP A 323 -36.07 -17.05 15.17
N GLU A 324 -36.26 -15.72 15.27
CA GLU A 324 -36.73 -14.90 14.16
C GLU A 324 -35.74 -14.95 12.97
N ALA A 325 -34.43 -14.83 13.26
CA ALA A 325 -33.39 -14.91 12.24
C ALA A 325 -33.37 -16.26 11.51
N ILE A 326 -33.51 -17.37 12.25
CA ILE A 326 -33.57 -18.73 11.71
C ILE A 326 -34.78 -18.87 10.78
N GLY A 327 -35.97 -18.43 11.22
CA GLY A 327 -37.18 -18.49 10.41
C GLY A 327 -37.06 -17.69 9.11
N LEU A 328 -36.52 -16.47 9.19
CA LEU A 328 -36.31 -15.60 8.03
C LEU A 328 -35.23 -16.13 7.07
N TYR A 329 -34.18 -16.78 7.59
CA TYR A 329 -33.12 -17.35 6.77
C TYR A 329 -33.58 -18.63 6.05
N ALA A 330 -34.31 -19.50 6.74
CA ALA A 330 -34.85 -20.74 6.19
C ALA A 330 -35.85 -20.51 5.04
N ALA A 331 -36.49 -19.34 4.99
CA ALA A 331 -37.38 -18.96 3.90
C ALA A 331 -36.70 -18.77 2.52
N GLY A 332 -35.36 -18.90 2.44
CA GLY A 332 -34.59 -18.86 1.19
C GLY A 332 -34.36 -17.46 0.62
N GLU A 333 -33.61 -17.33 -0.47
CA GLU A 333 -33.29 -16.04 -1.14
C GLU A 333 -32.66 -14.93 -0.26
N THR A 334 -32.19 -15.31 0.93
CA THR A 334 -31.66 -14.41 1.96
C THR A 334 -30.15 -14.61 2.09
N ALA A 335 -29.39 -13.52 2.27
CA ALA A 335 -27.97 -13.59 2.62
C ALA A 335 -27.73 -12.95 3.99
N ILE A 336 -26.91 -13.59 4.83
CA ILE A 336 -26.55 -13.05 6.13
C ILE A 336 -25.56 -11.90 5.96
N VAL A 337 -25.88 -10.76 6.56
CA VAL A 337 -25.00 -9.61 6.64
C VAL A 337 -24.72 -9.31 8.09
N SER A 338 -23.50 -9.55 8.53
CA SER A 338 -23.02 -9.00 9.80
C SER A 338 -22.22 -7.74 9.49
N GLY A 339 -20.91 -7.87 9.25
CA GLY A 339 -20.03 -6.74 8.91
C GLY A 339 -20.15 -6.17 7.49
N GLY A 340 -20.85 -6.85 6.58
CA GLY A 340 -21.11 -6.38 5.20
C GLY A 340 -19.95 -6.43 4.20
N MET A 341 -18.68 -6.41 4.64
CA MET A 341 -17.51 -6.26 3.76
C MET A 341 -17.43 -7.31 2.63
N SER A 342 -17.49 -8.60 2.95
CA SER A 342 -17.39 -9.67 1.95
C SER A 342 -18.59 -9.71 0.98
N HIS A 343 -19.78 -9.31 1.45
CA HIS A 343 -20.99 -9.26 0.62
C HIS A 343 -21.01 -8.04 -0.31
N ALA A 344 -20.57 -6.87 0.17
CA ALA A 344 -20.42 -5.67 -0.64
C ALA A 344 -19.44 -5.88 -1.79
N ILE A 345 -18.25 -6.43 -1.50
CA ILE A 345 -17.21 -6.71 -2.51
C ILE A 345 -17.69 -7.72 -3.56
N ARG A 346 -18.39 -8.79 -3.14
CA ARG A 346 -18.95 -9.80 -4.07
C ARG A 346 -20.03 -9.23 -4.97
N ARG A 347 -20.85 -8.30 -4.46
CA ARG A 347 -21.91 -7.63 -5.21
C ARG A 347 -21.37 -6.68 -6.28
N GLU A 348 -20.26 -6.00 -5.99
CA GLU A 348 -19.60 -5.11 -6.95
C GLU A 348 -18.85 -5.87 -8.06
N ARG A 349 -18.25 -7.03 -7.75
CA ARG A 349 -17.34 -7.73 -8.67
C ARG A 349 -17.97 -8.74 -9.62
N GLY A 350 -19.02 -9.46 -9.23
CA GLY A 350 -19.31 -10.77 -9.87
C GLY A 350 -20.69 -11.00 -10.47
N GLY A 351 -21.63 -10.05 -10.39
CA GLY A 351 -23.01 -10.33 -10.85
C GLY A 351 -23.65 -11.56 -10.20
N TYR A 352 -23.18 -11.96 -9.01
CA TYR A 352 -23.68 -13.11 -8.25
C TYR A 352 -25.21 -13.01 -8.06
N PRO A 353 -25.96 -14.14 -7.99
CA PRO A 353 -27.40 -14.12 -7.77
C PRO A 353 -27.71 -13.22 -6.57
N GLN A 354 -28.38 -12.11 -6.85
CA GLN A 354 -28.63 -11.07 -5.87
C GLN A 354 -29.58 -11.68 -4.85
N ALA A 355 -29.10 -11.92 -3.62
CA ALA A 355 -29.97 -12.24 -2.52
C ALA A 355 -31.04 -11.15 -2.46
N LYS A 356 -32.32 -11.54 -2.60
CA LYS A 356 -33.41 -10.56 -2.62
C LYS A 356 -33.55 -9.88 -1.26
N ARG A 357 -33.10 -10.57 -0.21
CA ARG A 357 -33.16 -10.15 1.19
C ARG A 357 -31.79 -10.24 1.84
N LEU A 358 -31.47 -9.27 2.69
CA LEU A 358 -30.27 -9.26 3.55
C LEU A 358 -30.70 -9.39 4.99
N LEU A 359 -30.17 -10.36 5.73
CA LEU A 359 -30.48 -10.59 7.14
C LEU A 359 -29.37 -10.00 8.01
N TYR A 360 -29.65 -8.88 8.69
CA TYR A 360 -28.70 -8.23 9.57
C TYR A 360 -28.71 -8.84 10.97
N THR A 361 -27.67 -9.61 11.30
CA THR A 361 -27.58 -10.30 12.61
C THR A 361 -27.00 -9.44 13.74
N GLY A 362 -26.51 -8.24 13.43
CA GLY A 362 -25.83 -7.36 14.38
C GLY A 362 -26.71 -6.69 15.44
N ARG A 363 -28.03 -6.96 15.44
CA ARG A 363 -28.97 -6.51 16.50
C ARG A 363 -29.35 -7.59 17.49
N ILE A 364 -29.01 -8.85 17.23
CA ILE A 364 -29.40 -9.99 18.06
C ILE A 364 -28.50 -10.02 19.31
N PRO A 365 -29.02 -9.76 20.54
CA PRO A 365 -28.19 -9.57 21.72
C PRO A 365 -27.34 -10.78 22.10
N GLU A 366 -27.84 -12.00 21.87
CA GLU A 366 -27.09 -13.22 22.15
C GLU A 366 -25.86 -13.43 21.25
N LEU A 367 -25.89 -12.92 20.00
CA LEU A 367 -24.77 -13.03 19.04
C LEU A 367 -23.68 -11.98 19.28
N LEU A 368 -23.95 -10.98 20.14
CA LEU A 368 -23.01 -9.92 20.52
C LEU A 368 -22.22 -10.25 21.78
N ARG A 369 -22.49 -11.38 22.43
CA ARG A 369 -21.82 -11.78 23.67
C ARG A 369 -20.40 -12.26 23.39
N VAL A 370 -19.45 -11.82 24.20
CA VAL A 370 -18.07 -12.28 24.19
C VAL A 370 -17.57 -12.38 25.62
N GLY A 371 -16.79 -13.40 25.93
CA GLY A 371 -16.24 -13.59 27.27
C GLY A 371 -15.40 -14.84 27.39
N ILE A 372 -14.76 -14.98 28.55
CA ILE A 372 -14.11 -16.21 28.99
C ILE A 372 -14.91 -16.69 30.20
N ASP A 373 -15.39 -17.92 30.16
CA ASP A 373 -16.20 -18.47 31.25
C ASP A 373 -15.34 -18.89 32.46
N SER A 374 -16.00 -19.36 33.53
CA SER A 374 -15.32 -19.80 34.75
C SER A 374 -14.43 -21.03 34.58
N LYS A 375 -14.61 -21.80 33.48
CA LYS A 375 -13.75 -22.93 33.11
C LYS A 375 -12.55 -22.49 32.26
N GLY A 376 -12.48 -21.21 31.92
CA GLY A 376 -11.45 -20.67 31.04
C GLY A 376 -11.73 -20.92 29.56
N THR A 377 -12.98 -21.22 29.18
CA THR A 377 -13.35 -21.38 27.76
C THR A 377 -13.69 -20.01 27.16
N LEU A 378 -12.98 -19.63 26.10
CA LEU A 378 -13.29 -18.47 25.27
C LEU A 378 -14.59 -18.72 24.52
N ARG A 379 -15.53 -17.77 24.56
CA ARG A 379 -16.75 -17.78 23.75
C ARG A 379 -16.96 -16.43 23.10
N ALA A 380 -17.22 -16.43 21.79
CA ALA A 380 -17.53 -15.21 21.05
C ALA A 380 -18.69 -15.45 20.07
N GLY A 381 -19.76 -14.67 20.23
CA GLY A 381 -20.91 -14.68 19.33
C GLY A 381 -20.57 -14.20 17.92
N SER A 382 -21.35 -14.63 16.94
CA SER A 382 -21.06 -14.41 15.52
C SER A 382 -21.17 -12.95 15.07
N ALA A 383 -21.91 -12.11 15.80
CA ALA A 383 -22.03 -10.68 15.55
C ALA A 383 -20.95 -9.85 16.27
N VAL A 384 -20.13 -10.46 17.15
CA VAL A 384 -18.99 -9.79 17.78
C VAL A 384 -18.02 -9.34 16.69
N ASN A 385 -17.72 -8.03 16.66
CA ASN A 385 -16.70 -7.51 15.77
C ASN A 385 -15.30 -7.91 16.27
N GLN A 386 -14.35 -8.04 15.34
CA GLN A 386 -13.00 -8.49 15.65
C GLN A 386 -12.24 -7.54 16.59
N GLN A 387 -12.55 -6.24 16.58
CA GLN A 387 -11.93 -5.28 17.51
C GLN A 387 -12.38 -5.53 18.96
N THR A 388 -13.65 -5.82 19.18
CA THR A 388 -14.18 -6.18 20.50
C THR A 388 -13.56 -7.48 21.00
N LEU A 389 -13.44 -8.50 20.14
CA LEU A 389 -12.74 -9.74 20.50
C LEU A 389 -11.27 -9.47 20.84
N HIS A 390 -10.56 -8.68 20.02
CA HIS A 390 -9.16 -8.30 20.24
C HIS A 390 -8.93 -7.57 21.58
N GLN A 391 -9.91 -6.81 22.06
CA GLN A 391 -9.85 -6.07 23.33
C GLN A 391 -10.27 -6.90 24.55
N LEU A 392 -10.67 -8.16 24.37
CA LEU A 392 -11.08 -9.02 25.47
C LEU A 392 -9.90 -9.28 26.41
N SER A 393 -10.05 -8.85 27.68
CA SER A 393 -9.06 -9.10 28.72
C SER A 393 -8.82 -10.61 28.88
N GLY A 394 -7.56 -11.02 28.93
CA GLY A 394 -7.17 -12.43 29.03
C GLY A 394 -7.03 -13.17 27.69
N LEU A 395 -7.53 -12.63 26.56
CA LEU A 395 -7.41 -13.30 25.25
C LEU A 395 -5.95 -13.59 24.89
N ARG A 396 -5.08 -12.58 24.97
CA ARG A 396 -3.65 -12.73 24.63
C ARG A 396 -2.92 -13.71 25.55
N LYS A 397 -3.38 -13.89 26.79
CA LYS A 397 -2.80 -14.83 27.76
C LYS A 397 -3.23 -16.28 27.49
N GLY A 398 -4.49 -16.51 27.10
CA GLY A 398 -5.03 -17.85 26.88
C GLY A 398 -4.93 -18.35 25.43
N TRP A 399 -5.11 -17.48 24.44
CA TRP A 399 -5.20 -17.81 23.02
C TRP A 399 -4.39 -16.81 22.19
N GLN A 400 -3.07 -16.81 22.40
CA GLN A 400 -2.16 -15.86 21.77
C GLN A 400 -2.23 -15.89 20.24
N ALA A 401 -2.32 -17.07 19.61
CA ALA A 401 -2.51 -17.19 18.17
C ALA A 401 -3.76 -16.45 17.66
N VAL A 402 -4.86 -16.48 18.41
CA VAL A 402 -6.10 -15.76 18.06
C VAL A 402 -5.89 -14.26 18.18
N ALA A 403 -5.20 -13.79 19.23
CA ALA A 403 -4.85 -12.38 19.38
C ALA A 403 -3.95 -11.89 18.23
N GLU A 404 -2.93 -12.67 17.84
CA GLU A 404 -2.00 -12.36 16.75
C GLU A 404 -2.69 -12.34 15.38
N ALA A 405 -3.66 -13.24 15.14
CA ALA A 405 -4.47 -13.18 13.93
C ALA A 405 -5.34 -11.93 13.85
N LEU A 406 -5.86 -11.46 15.00
CA LEU A 406 -6.59 -10.20 15.06
C LEU A 406 -5.64 -9.01 14.89
N ASP A 407 -4.43 -9.03 15.44
CA ASP A 407 -3.41 -8.00 15.21
C ASP A 407 -3.15 -7.83 13.70
N ALA A 408 -3.02 -8.95 12.98
CA ALA A 408 -2.76 -9.02 11.54
C ALA A 408 -3.98 -8.72 10.65
N ALA A 409 -5.18 -8.64 11.21
CA ALA A 409 -6.43 -8.43 10.49
C ALA A 409 -6.67 -6.94 10.16
N GLY A 410 -5.96 -6.45 9.15
CA GLY A 410 -6.10 -5.07 8.66
C GLY A 410 -5.85 -4.01 9.74
N HIS A 411 -6.44 -2.82 9.59
CA HIS A 411 -6.39 -1.77 10.62
C HIS A 411 -7.66 -1.76 11.49
N VAL A 412 -7.65 -1.01 12.59
CA VAL A 412 -8.76 -0.93 13.57
C VAL A 412 -10.14 -0.69 12.92
N ARG A 413 -10.26 0.14 11.87
CA ARG A 413 -11.57 0.34 11.21
C ARG A 413 -12.08 -0.92 10.50
N VAL A 414 -11.21 -1.74 9.89
CA VAL A 414 -11.60 -3.04 9.30
C VAL A 414 -12.08 -3.96 10.41
N ARG A 415 -11.32 -4.09 11.51
CA ARG A 415 -11.70 -4.94 12.65
C ARG A 415 -13.02 -4.58 13.31
N ARG A 416 -13.38 -3.30 13.34
CA ARG A 416 -14.68 -2.83 13.85
C ARG A 416 -15.85 -3.20 12.95
N MET A 417 -15.59 -3.43 11.65
CA MET A 417 -16.61 -3.84 10.69
C MET A 417 -16.70 -5.36 10.59
N THR A 418 -15.57 -6.07 10.51
CA THR A 418 -15.54 -7.53 10.37
C THR A 418 -15.98 -8.22 11.65
N THR A 419 -16.86 -9.21 11.54
CA THR A 419 -17.34 -10.01 12.69
C THR A 419 -16.80 -11.43 12.67
N VAL A 420 -16.83 -12.09 13.83
CA VAL A 420 -16.46 -13.51 13.98
C VAL A 420 -17.23 -14.38 12.98
N GLY A 421 -18.56 -14.22 12.92
CA GLY A 421 -19.43 -14.94 11.99
C GLY A 421 -19.17 -14.61 10.53
N GLY A 422 -18.85 -13.36 10.22
CA GLY A 422 -18.48 -12.95 8.86
C GLY A 422 -17.20 -13.60 8.34
N CYS A 423 -16.30 -14.03 9.24
CA CYS A 423 -15.09 -14.75 8.88
C CYS A 423 -15.25 -16.27 8.93
N VAL A 424 -15.99 -16.81 9.90
CA VAL A 424 -16.16 -18.26 10.07
C VAL A 424 -17.24 -18.81 9.14
N GLY A 425 -18.36 -18.11 8.98
CA GLY A 425 -19.51 -18.56 8.17
C GLY A 425 -19.16 -18.97 6.74
N PRO A 426 -18.35 -18.18 6.00
CA PRO A 426 -17.94 -18.55 4.65
C PRO A 426 -16.99 -19.76 4.56
N LEU A 427 -16.36 -20.19 5.66
CA LEU A 427 -15.36 -21.26 5.70
C LEU A 427 -14.27 -21.10 4.63
N ILE A 428 -13.71 -19.89 4.54
CA ILE A 428 -12.64 -19.57 3.59
C ILE A 428 -11.30 -19.86 4.24
N GLY A 429 -10.55 -20.81 3.67
CA GLY A 429 -9.28 -21.27 4.21
C GLY A 429 -8.11 -20.29 4.15
N GLY A 430 -8.33 -19.08 3.60
CA GLY A 430 -7.35 -18.00 3.60
C GLY A 430 -7.61 -16.91 4.64
N PHE A 431 -8.71 -16.97 5.40
CA PHE A 431 -9.00 -15.97 6.42
C PHE A 431 -8.19 -16.21 7.69
N ASP A 432 -7.62 -15.14 8.23
CA ASP A 432 -6.68 -15.18 9.36
C ASP A 432 -7.32 -15.78 10.63
N LEU A 433 -8.51 -15.30 11.01
CA LEU A 433 -9.19 -15.75 12.23
C LEU A 433 -9.56 -17.25 12.20
N PRO A 434 -10.19 -17.82 11.14
CA PRO A 434 -10.42 -19.26 11.06
C PRO A 434 -9.15 -20.11 11.16
N VAL A 435 -8.03 -19.68 10.58
CA VAL A 435 -6.74 -20.40 10.66
C VAL A 435 -6.24 -20.44 12.11
N ALA A 436 -6.28 -19.31 12.83
CA ALA A 436 -5.91 -19.27 14.24
C ALA A 436 -6.84 -20.09 15.14
N LEU A 437 -8.15 -20.05 14.87
CA LEU A 437 -9.15 -20.84 15.60
C LEU A 437 -8.95 -22.35 15.42
N LEU A 438 -8.63 -22.80 14.20
CA LEU A 438 -8.23 -24.19 13.96
C LEU A 438 -6.97 -24.54 14.75
N GLY A 439 -5.99 -23.64 14.81
CA GLY A 439 -4.74 -23.83 15.55
C GLY A 439 -4.93 -24.10 17.05
N VAL A 440 -6.04 -23.66 17.63
CA VAL A 440 -6.41 -23.87 19.04
C VAL A 440 -7.58 -24.86 19.22
N ASN A 441 -7.89 -25.67 18.20
CA ASN A 441 -8.96 -26.67 18.20
C ASN A 441 -10.35 -26.09 18.57
N ALA A 442 -10.65 -24.88 18.09
CA ALA A 442 -11.93 -24.24 18.36
C ALA A 442 -13.11 -25.03 17.78
N ARG A 443 -14.27 -24.85 18.40
CA ARG A 443 -15.58 -25.33 17.97
C ARG A 443 -16.44 -24.17 17.48
N VAL A 444 -17.42 -24.49 16.66
CA VAL A 444 -18.42 -23.56 16.15
C VAL A 444 -19.81 -24.10 16.47
N THR A 445 -20.68 -23.26 17.00
CA THR A 445 -22.10 -23.56 17.17
C THR A 445 -22.86 -22.95 16.00
N VAL A 446 -23.69 -23.77 15.35
CA VAL A 446 -24.62 -23.34 14.31
C VAL A 446 -26.06 -23.63 14.72
N ALA A 447 -27.00 -22.81 14.23
CA ALA A 447 -28.41 -22.98 14.46
C ALA A 447 -29.17 -22.98 13.12
N SER A 448 -30.21 -23.81 13.05
CA SER A 448 -31.15 -23.87 11.94
C SER A 448 -32.54 -24.21 12.48
N VAL A 449 -33.53 -24.37 11.59
CA VAL A 449 -34.87 -24.86 11.96
C VAL A 449 -34.84 -26.26 12.61
N LYS A 450 -33.73 -27.00 12.45
CA LYS A 450 -33.52 -28.34 13.04
C LYS A 450 -32.95 -28.27 14.47
N GLY A 451 -32.70 -27.07 15.00
CA GLY A 451 -32.08 -26.84 16.29
C GLY A 451 -30.62 -26.42 16.21
N GLN A 452 -29.98 -26.33 17.38
CA GLN A 452 -28.58 -25.96 17.53
C GLN A 452 -27.68 -27.20 17.58
N ARG A 453 -26.50 -27.09 16.97
CA ARG A 453 -25.44 -28.10 17.10
C ARG A 453 -24.07 -27.44 17.15
N THR A 454 -23.17 -28.07 17.89
CA THR A 454 -21.77 -27.66 18.00
C THR A 454 -20.90 -28.72 17.34
N LEU A 455 -19.96 -28.28 16.51
CA LEU A 455 -19.01 -29.12 15.80
C LEU A 455 -17.62 -28.52 15.94
N SER A 456 -16.56 -29.34 15.79
CA SER A 456 -15.22 -28.78 15.67
C SER A 456 -15.14 -27.93 14.40
N LEU A 457 -14.32 -26.87 14.42
CA LEU A 457 -14.13 -26.05 13.24
C LEU A 457 -13.48 -26.86 12.10
N ALA A 458 -12.65 -27.85 12.42
CA ALA A 458 -12.07 -28.77 11.45
C ALA A 458 -13.15 -29.58 10.71
N GLU A 459 -14.10 -30.19 11.44
CA GLU A 459 -15.25 -30.88 10.85
C GLU A 459 -16.10 -29.94 9.98
N ALA A 460 -16.27 -28.68 10.40
CA ALA A 460 -17.00 -27.69 9.61
C ALA A 460 -16.33 -27.42 8.25
N PHE A 461 -14.99 -27.36 8.20
CA PHE A 461 -14.26 -27.21 6.94
C PHE A 461 -14.37 -28.44 6.04
N GLU A 462 -14.57 -29.65 6.57
CA GLU A 462 -14.81 -30.85 5.77
C GLU A 462 -16.25 -30.95 5.28
N GLN A 463 -17.22 -30.83 6.19
CA GLN A 463 -18.63 -31.13 5.91
C GLN A 463 -19.39 -29.95 5.30
N ARG A 464 -18.87 -28.72 5.49
CA ARG A 464 -19.56 -27.45 5.24
C ARG A 464 -20.81 -27.26 6.10
N PHE A 465 -21.22 -26.01 6.23
CA PHE A 465 -22.52 -25.68 6.84
C PHE A 465 -23.66 -25.99 5.87
N GLY A 466 -24.81 -26.36 6.42
CA GLY A 466 -26.07 -26.47 5.70
C GLY A 466 -26.50 -25.11 5.14
N LYS A 467 -27.39 -25.15 4.14
CA LYS A 467 -27.85 -23.94 3.44
C LYS A 467 -28.56 -22.95 4.36
N ASP A 468 -29.20 -23.47 5.40
CA ASP A 468 -30.03 -22.78 6.40
C ASP A 468 -29.33 -22.62 7.77
N ASP A 469 -28.05 -22.97 7.87
CA ASP A 469 -27.30 -22.79 9.11
C ASP A 469 -26.86 -21.33 9.30
N ILE A 470 -27.09 -20.83 10.51
CA ILE A 470 -26.57 -19.56 11.00
C ILE A 470 -25.47 -19.85 12.02
N VAL A 471 -24.27 -19.28 11.83
CA VAL A 471 -23.22 -19.33 12.87
C VAL A 471 -23.69 -18.53 14.08
N VAL A 472 -23.71 -19.17 15.26
CA VAL A 472 -24.13 -18.55 16.52
C VAL A 472 -22.92 -18.05 17.29
N ALA A 473 -21.92 -18.90 17.51
CA ALA A 473 -20.73 -18.56 18.29
C ALA A 473 -19.55 -19.47 17.94
N ILE A 474 -18.36 -19.02 18.28
CA ILE A 474 -17.17 -19.86 18.39
C ILE A 474 -16.82 -20.09 19.86
N GLU A 475 -16.21 -21.24 20.13
CA GLU A 475 -15.78 -21.67 21.46
C GLU A 475 -14.38 -22.26 21.38
N ALA A 476 -13.48 -21.90 22.30
CA ALA A 476 -12.16 -22.51 22.42
C ALA A 476 -11.85 -22.74 23.89
N ASP A 477 -11.60 -23.99 24.28
CA ASP A 477 -11.31 -24.33 25.67
C ASP A 477 -9.97 -23.76 26.11
N ALA A 478 -9.78 -23.70 27.43
CA ALA A 478 -8.47 -23.43 28.01
C ALA A 478 -7.46 -24.48 27.51
N LEU A 479 -6.29 -24.01 27.10
CA LEU A 479 -5.21 -24.90 26.67
C LEU A 479 -4.58 -25.60 27.88
N PRO A 480 -4.03 -26.82 27.71
CA PRO A 480 -3.28 -27.48 28.76
C PRO A 480 -2.14 -26.59 29.28
N ALA A 481 -1.74 -26.79 30.55
CA ALA A 481 -0.56 -26.13 31.09
C ALA A 481 0.66 -26.42 30.20
N ARG A 482 1.59 -25.45 30.09
CA ARG A 482 2.75 -25.51 29.18
C ARG A 482 2.36 -25.70 27.71
N SER A 483 1.26 -25.08 27.30
CA SER A 483 0.93 -24.93 25.88
C SER A 483 1.32 -23.54 25.40
N GLY A 484 2.02 -23.48 24.27
CA GLY A 484 2.31 -22.25 23.56
C GLY A 484 1.59 -22.24 22.22
N THR A 485 1.04 -21.09 21.85
CA THR A 485 0.40 -20.88 20.55
C THR A 485 1.04 -19.69 19.84
N ALA A 486 1.04 -19.74 18.51
CA ALA A 486 1.50 -18.64 17.68
C ALA A 486 0.70 -18.57 16.38
N PHE A 487 0.64 -17.37 15.80
CA PHE A 487 0.11 -17.13 14.47
C PHE A 487 1.03 -16.18 13.70
N GLN A 488 1.21 -16.42 12.40
CA GLN A 488 1.93 -15.52 11.52
C GLN A 488 1.20 -15.38 10.18
N LYS A 489 1.16 -14.14 9.69
CA LYS A 489 0.64 -13.78 8.39
C LYS A 489 1.79 -13.29 7.51
N PHE A 490 2.03 -13.99 6.41
CA PHE A 490 3.02 -13.60 5.42
C PHE A 490 2.34 -12.86 4.27
N MET A 491 2.76 -11.61 4.08
CA MET A 491 2.28 -10.68 3.07
C MET A 491 3.49 -10.18 2.30
N LEU A 492 3.38 -10.08 0.98
CA LEU A 492 4.51 -9.65 0.15
C LEU A 492 4.65 -8.13 0.12
N ARG A 493 3.52 -7.43 0.18
CA ARG A 493 3.42 -6.00 -0.13
C ARG A 493 3.07 -5.15 1.10
N GLY A 494 3.05 -5.77 2.29
CA GLY A 494 2.80 -5.09 3.56
C GLY A 494 1.33 -5.06 3.96
N VAL A 495 0.83 -3.88 4.35
CA VAL A 495 -0.43 -3.71 5.09
C VAL A 495 -1.66 -3.78 4.17
N LEU A 496 -2.81 -4.20 4.72
CA LEU A 496 -4.11 -4.36 4.02
C LEU A 496 -4.13 -5.39 2.89
N GLU A 497 -3.16 -6.30 2.86
CA GLU A 497 -3.10 -7.39 1.89
C GLU A 497 -3.82 -8.66 2.40
N THR A 498 -4.42 -9.42 1.48
CA THR A 498 -4.73 -10.83 1.75
C THR A 498 -3.41 -11.62 1.80
N PRO A 499 -3.28 -12.57 2.73
CA PRO A 499 -2.04 -13.31 2.90
C PRO A 499 -1.61 -14.09 1.65
N THR A 500 -0.31 -14.13 1.41
CA THR A 500 0.31 -15.15 0.55
C THR A 500 0.22 -16.51 1.24
N VAL A 501 0.56 -16.54 2.53
CA VAL A 501 0.40 -17.66 3.46
C VAL A 501 0.05 -17.11 4.84
N ASN A 502 -0.81 -17.79 5.58
CA ASN A 502 -0.95 -17.60 7.02
C ASN A 502 -0.86 -18.96 7.71
N ALA A 503 -0.33 -18.99 8.93
CA ALA A 503 -0.22 -20.22 9.70
C ALA A 503 -0.46 -19.98 11.19
N ALA A 504 -0.99 -21.01 11.86
CA ALA A 504 -1.18 -21.08 13.29
C ALA A 504 -0.60 -22.39 13.83
N ALA A 505 -0.02 -22.38 15.02
CA ALA A 505 0.42 -23.60 15.68
C ALA A 505 0.12 -23.59 17.17
N CYS A 506 0.00 -24.79 17.72
CA CYS A 506 -0.09 -25.06 19.15
C CYS A 506 0.87 -26.20 19.50
N VAL A 507 1.71 -25.99 20.52
CA VAL A 507 2.63 -27.00 21.05
C VAL A 507 2.41 -27.11 22.55
N THR A 508 2.27 -28.33 23.06
CA THR A 508 2.16 -28.63 24.49
C THR A 508 3.35 -29.46 24.93
N LEU A 509 3.96 -29.09 26.06
CA LEU A 509 5.11 -29.78 26.64
C LEU A 509 4.77 -30.44 27.98
N ASP A 510 5.50 -31.50 28.33
CA ASP A 510 5.47 -32.08 29.67
C ASP A 510 6.34 -31.28 30.66
N ALA A 511 6.44 -31.79 31.89
CA ALA A 511 7.26 -31.19 32.95
C ALA A 511 8.76 -31.12 32.61
N ASN A 512 9.25 -32.03 31.75
CA ASN A 512 10.64 -32.17 31.35
C ASN A 512 10.97 -31.41 30.04
N GLY A 513 9.97 -30.78 29.42
CA GLY A 513 10.13 -30.05 28.15
C GLY A 513 9.99 -30.92 26.90
N ASN A 514 9.51 -32.17 27.02
CA ASN A 514 9.21 -33.01 25.87
C ASN A 514 7.83 -32.66 25.30
N CYS A 515 7.70 -32.65 23.98
CA CYS A 515 6.43 -32.40 23.32
C CYS A 515 5.43 -33.55 23.55
N THR A 516 4.24 -33.21 24.02
CA THR A 516 3.10 -34.15 24.19
C THR A 516 2.08 -34.00 23.07
N ALA A 517 1.95 -32.81 22.50
CA ALA A 517 1.12 -32.52 21.35
C ALA A 517 1.70 -31.36 20.54
N ALA A 518 1.68 -31.48 19.22
CA ALA A 518 2.05 -30.42 18.30
C ALA A 518 1.06 -30.40 17.14
N HIS A 519 0.50 -29.24 16.87
CA HIS A 519 -0.53 -29.03 15.87
C HIS A 519 -0.17 -27.81 15.01
N LEU A 520 -0.28 -27.95 13.69
CA LEU A 520 0.00 -26.90 12.72
C LEU A 520 -1.18 -26.76 11.75
N VAL A 521 -1.56 -25.52 11.50
CA VAL A 521 -2.56 -25.14 10.50
C VAL A 521 -1.94 -24.14 9.53
N VAL A 522 -2.06 -24.39 8.23
CA VAL A 522 -1.58 -23.49 7.19
C VAL A 522 -2.72 -23.15 6.24
N GLY A 523 -3.04 -21.86 6.14
CA GLY A 523 -4.08 -21.33 5.26
C GLY A 523 -3.53 -20.65 4.01
N SER A 524 -4.45 -20.19 3.16
CA SER A 524 -4.19 -19.45 1.90
C SER A 524 -3.45 -20.21 0.81
N VAL A 525 -3.13 -21.48 1.04
CA VAL A 525 -2.37 -22.33 0.10
C VAL A 525 -3.17 -23.49 -0.48
N SER A 526 -4.45 -23.60 -0.12
CA SER A 526 -5.40 -24.61 -0.60
C SER A 526 -6.84 -24.09 -0.44
N TRP A 527 -7.83 -24.80 -1.01
CA TRP A 527 -9.26 -24.43 -0.89
C TRP A 527 -9.79 -24.49 0.56
N LYS A 528 -9.17 -25.34 1.40
CA LYS A 528 -9.31 -25.39 2.86
C LYS A 528 -7.93 -25.27 3.51
N PRO A 529 -7.84 -24.88 4.80
CA PRO A 529 -6.58 -24.93 5.54
C PRO A 529 -6.03 -26.36 5.57
N ILE A 530 -4.71 -26.48 5.51
CA ILE A 530 -3.99 -27.74 5.74
C ILE A 530 -3.79 -27.85 7.24
N THR A 531 -4.24 -28.94 7.82
CA THR A 531 -4.16 -29.20 9.26
C THR A 531 -3.32 -30.45 9.48
N LEU A 532 -2.28 -30.35 10.32
CA LEU A 532 -1.36 -31.44 10.63
C LEU A 532 -1.25 -31.63 12.15
N ASN A 533 -1.48 -32.86 12.59
CA ASN A 533 -1.05 -33.34 13.90
C ASN A 533 0.36 -33.91 13.75
N LEU A 534 1.35 -33.29 14.39
CA LEU A 534 2.76 -33.59 14.20
C LEU A 534 3.21 -34.64 15.21
N ASP A 535 2.61 -35.83 15.14
CA ASP A 535 2.87 -36.95 16.06
C ASP A 535 4.35 -37.36 16.11
N GLN A 536 5.10 -37.16 15.02
CA GLN A 536 6.53 -37.38 14.93
C GLN A 536 7.39 -36.49 15.84
N LEU A 537 6.79 -35.45 16.46
CA LEU A 537 7.43 -34.59 17.45
C LEU A 537 7.11 -35.02 18.89
N LYS A 538 6.17 -35.95 19.10
CA LYS A 538 5.86 -36.45 20.45
C LYS A 538 7.07 -37.12 21.09
N GLY A 539 7.31 -36.80 22.36
CA GLY A 539 8.45 -37.27 23.14
C GLY A 539 9.79 -36.59 22.80
N LYS A 540 9.83 -35.68 21.82
CA LYS A 540 11.05 -34.94 21.47
C LYS A 540 11.18 -33.65 22.26
N VAL A 541 12.41 -33.24 22.51
CA VAL A 541 12.76 -31.89 22.97
C VAL A 541 12.85 -30.92 21.79
N PHE A 542 13.02 -29.63 22.07
CA PHE A 542 13.17 -28.59 21.04
C PHE A 542 14.35 -28.93 20.11
N ASP A 543 14.04 -29.12 18.82
CA ASP A 543 15.02 -29.29 17.75
C ASP A 543 14.46 -28.69 16.46
N GLU A 544 15.11 -27.63 15.99
CA GLU A 544 14.70 -26.90 14.78
C GLU A 544 14.75 -27.78 13.53
N ALA A 545 15.74 -28.66 13.41
CA ALA A 545 15.85 -29.55 12.26
C ALA A 545 14.71 -30.57 12.22
N ALA A 546 14.36 -31.14 13.37
CA ALA A 546 13.22 -32.06 13.48
C ALA A 546 11.89 -31.36 13.20
N ILE A 547 11.72 -30.11 13.68
CA ILE A 547 10.55 -29.27 13.41
C ILE A 547 10.43 -29.00 11.91
N ARG A 548 11.51 -28.55 11.24
CA ARG A 548 11.48 -28.25 9.81
C ARG A 548 11.18 -29.49 8.96
N ALA A 549 11.73 -30.64 9.36
CA ALA A 549 11.42 -31.94 8.74
C ALA A 549 9.95 -32.33 8.93
N ALA A 550 9.37 -32.07 10.11
CA ALA A 550 7.98 -32.36 10.41
C ALA A 550 6.99 -31.50 9.61
N VAL A 551 7.36 -30.27 9.25
CA VAL A 551 6.52 -29.34 8.47
C VAL A 551 6.65 -29.57 6.96
N LYS A 552 7.75 -30.15 6.48
CA LYS A 552 8.04 -30.38 5.05
C LYS A 552 6.87 -30.97 4.22
N PRO A 553 6.04 -31.93 4.72
CA PRO A 553 4.90 -32.47 3.98
C PRO A 553 3.84 -31.43 3.56
N VAL A 554 3.78 -30.26 4.21
CA VAL A 554 2.88 -29.16 3.82
C VAL A 554 3.10 -28.77 2.35
N ARG A 555 4.34 -28.82 1.86
CA ARG A 555 4.70 -28.46 0.48
C ARG A 555 3.88 -29.25 -0.55
N ASP A 556 3.72 -30.54 -0.34
CA ASP A 556 3.06 -31.47 -1.26
C ASP A 556 1.53 -31.43 -1.11
N LEU A 557 1.05 -31.17 0.11
CA LEU A 557 -0.37 -31.02 0.42
C LEU A 557 -0.95 -29.68 -0.09
N ALA A 558 -0.10 -28.67 -0.29
CA ALA A 558 -0.50 -27.36 -0.75
C ALA A 558 -0.83 -27.33 -2.25
N GLN A 559 -2.02 -26.80 -2.55
CA GLN A 559 -2.55 -26.62 -3.90
C GLN A 559 -2.87 -25.14 -4.19
N PRO A 560 -1.87 -24.24 -4.10
CA PRO A 560 -2.11 -22.81 -4.28
C PRO A 560 -2.30 -22.46 -5.76
N MET A 561 -3.11 -21.44 -6.01
CA MET A 561 -3.20 -20.82 -7.34
C MET A 561 -2.08 -19.78 -7.50
N ALA A 562 -1.41 -19.77 -8.66
CA ALA A 562 -0.52 -18.68 -9.04
C ALA A 562 -1.33 -17.38 -9.25
N ASN A 563 -0.79 -16.25 -8.79
CA ASN A 563 -1.35 -14.91 -9.01
C ASN A 563 -0.28 -13.84 -8.70
N VAL A 564 -0.66 -12.57 -8.64
CA VAL A 564 0.21 -11.43 -8.28
C VAL A 564 1.00 -11.59 -6.96
N ARG A 565 0.62 -12.55 -6.10
CA ARG A 565 1.31 -12.89 -4.84
C ARG A 565 2.33 -14.03 -4.99
N GLY A 566 2.71 -14.35 -6.23
CA GLY A 566 3.71 -15.35 -6.55
C GLY A 566 3.16 -16.66 -7.12
N SER A 567 4.09 -17.46 -7.63
CA SER A 567 3.85 -18.77 -8.22
C SER A 567 3.28 -19.77 -7.21
N ALA A 568 2.73 -20.85 -7.73
CA ALA A 568 2.31 -21.97 -6.90
C ALA A 568 3.49 -22.58 -6.14
N MET A 569 4.67 -22.71 -6.78
CA MET A 569 5.85 -23.27 -6.14
C MET A 569 6.36 -22.39 -5.00
N TYR A 570 6.44 -21.07 -5.22
CA TYR A 570 6.84 -20.13 -4.16
C TYR A 570 5.90 -20.21 -2.96
N LYS A 571 4.58 -20.21 -3.18
CA LYS A 571 3.59 -20.34 -2.10
C LYS A 571 3.72 -21.65 -1.33
N ARG A 572 4.03 -22.77 -2.00
CA ARG A 572 4.33 -24.06 -1.32
C ARG A 572 5.56 -23.96 -0.45
N ASN A 573 6.61 -23.29 -0.91
CA ASN A 573 7.84 -23.09 -0.13
C ASN A 573 7.57 -22.16 1.08
N MET A 574 6.79 -21.09 0.88
CA MET A 574 6.36 -20.21 1.98
C MET A 574 5.46 -20.92 2.99
N ALA A 575 4.65 -21.88 2.56
CA ALA A 575 3.83 -22.72 3.44
C ALA A 575 4.71 -23.47 4.46
N VAL A 576 5.84 -24.02 4.00
CA VAL A 576 6.81 -24.70 4.86
C VAL A 576 7.55 -23.72 5.75
N GLU A 577 8.06 -22.63 5.19
CA GLU A 577 8.86 -21.64 5.93
C GLU A 577 8.04 -20.99 7.06
N ILE A 578 6.86 -20.46 6.74
CA ILE A 578 5.99 -19.79 7.72
C ILE A 578 5.43 -20.81 8.72
N GLY A 579 5.07 -22.02 8.27
CA GLY A 579 4.66 -23.10 9.17
C GLY A 579 5.74 -23.46 10.18
N THR A 580 7.00 -23.50 9.75
CA THR A 580 8.17 -23.77 10.62
C THR A 580 8.34 -22.68 11.66
N ARG A 581 8.34 -21.40 11.26
CA ARG A 581 8.52 -20.25 12.17
C ARG A 581 7.44 -20.17 13.25
N VAL A 582 6.18 -20.41 12.86
CA VAL A 582 5.06 -20.39 13.81
C VAL A 582 5.17 -21.55 14.79
N LEU A 583 5.57 -22.74 14.34
CA LEU A 583 5.77 -23.89 15.24
C LEU A 583 6.94 -23.67 16.22
N LEU A 584 8.05 -23.10 15.76
CA LEU A 584 9.17 -22.71 16.62
C LEU A 584 8.74 -21.70 17.69
N SER A 585 7.98 -20.68 17.29
CA SER A 585 7.46 -19.66 18.20
C SER A 585 6.49 -20.25 19.23
N ALA A 586 5.60 -21.14 18.81
CA ALA A 586 4.69 -21.86 19.70
C ALA A 586 5.47 -22.72 20.72
N TRP A 587 6.50 -23.45 20.28
CA TRP A 587 7.32 -24.28 21.16
C TRP A 587 8.09 -23.45 22.20
N GLN A 588 8.74 -22.36 21.77
CA GLN A 588 9.46 -21.47 22.67
C GLN A 588 8.55 -20.85 23.73
N ARG A 589 7.29 -20.59 23.39
CA ARG A 589 6.27 -20.10 24.35
C ARG A 589 5.81 -21.19 25.30
N ALA A 590 5.68 -22.42 24.83
CA ALA A 590 5.31 -23.57 25.65
C ALA A 590 6.38 -23.91 26.72
N ALA A 591 7.64 -23.56 26.43
CA ALA A 591 8.78 -23.77 27.32
C ALA A 591 8.95 -22.68 28.41
N LYS A 592 8.23 -21.56 28.30
CA LYS A 592 8.19 -20.49 29.32
C LYS A 592 7.06 -20.76 30.30
#